data_AF-A0A8R2D761-F1
#
_entry.id   AF-A0A8R2D761-F1
#
_cell.length_a   1.000
_cell.length_b   1.000
_cell.length_c   1.000
_cell.angle_alpha   90.00
_cell.angle_beta   90.00
_cell.angle_gamma   90.00
#
_symmetry.space_group_name_H-M   'P 1'
#
loop_
_entity.id
_entity.type
_entity.pdbx_description
1 polymer ?
#
loop_
_entity_poly.entity_id
_entity_poly.type
_entity_poly.pdbx_seq_one_letter_code
_entity_poly.pdbx_strand_id
1 'polypeptide(L)'
;MLTGNLSSVGSDTLGYLMTLWGEDFSRQSPGVNVQVQAAGSSTAPTALAAGAAQLGAMSRPMQIDERQLFIARYGYPPLAVPVAMDALVVVVNQDNPLPRIAPQQLDALFSITRLCGGQLVPQRWGDLGLSDNQWATRSIQRYGRNSAS
;
A
#
# COMPACT_ATOMS: atom_id res chain seq x y z
N MET A 1 -2.95 4.13 35.66
CA MET A 1 -3.52 3.32 34.56
C MET A 1 -3.72 4.23 33.36
N LEU A 2 -3.44 3.77 32.15
CA LEU A 2 -3.69 4.55 30.93
C LEU A 2 -5.19 4.51 30.57
N THR A 3 -5.72 5.66 30.16
CA THR A 3 -7.13 5.80 29.73
C THR A 3 -7.24 6.77 28.56
N GLY A 4 -8.21 6.56 27.66
CA GLY A 4 -8.50 7.50 26.58
C GLY A 4 -8.86 6.81 25.26
N ASN A 5 -8.77 7.56 24.16
CA ASN A 5 -8.98 7.04 22.80
C ASN A 5 -7.68 7.11 22.02
N LEU A 6 -7.37 6.04 21.29
CA LEU A 6 -6.24 5.96 20.37
C LEU A 6 -6.77 5.61 18.97
N SER A 7 -6.72 6.58 18.06
CA SER A 7 -7.20 6.40 16.69
C SER A 7 -6.03 6.26 15.71
N SER A 8 -6.11 5.21 14.89
CA SER A 8 -5.24 4.98 13.74
C SER A 8 -6.02 5.09 12.43
N VAL A 9 -5.49 5.87 11.49
CA VAL A 9 -6.03 6.02 10.13
C VAL A 9 -4.89 5.81 9.13
N GLY A 10 -5.12 5.03 8.07
CA GLY A 10 -4.15 4.94 6.98
C GLY A 10 -4.15 3.62 6.22
N SER A 11 -2.96 3.10 5.98
CA SER A 11 -2.61 1.96 5.13
C SER A 11 -3.47 0.72 5.39
N ASP A 12 -4.04 0.17 4.32
CA ASP A 12 -4.68 -1.14 4.36
C ASP A 12 -3.66 -2.28 4.45
N THR A 13 -2.45 -2.12 3.88
CA THR A 13 -1.34 -3.09 4.00
C THR A 13 -1.00 -3.34 5.47
N LEU A 14 -1.01 -2.28 6.28
CA LEU A 14 -0.78 -2.35 7.73
C LEU A 14 -2.06 -2.61 8.54
N GLY A 15 -3.24 -2.62 7.92
CA GLY A 15 -4.52 -2.64 8.64
C GLY A 15 -4.66 -3.84 9.58
N TYR A 16 -4.25 -5.02 9.14
CA TYR A 16 -4.26 -6.23 9.98
C TYR A 16 -3.23 -6.16 11.12
N LEU A 17 -2.02 -5.66 10.86
CA LEU A 17 -1.00 -5.46 11.90
C LEU A 17 -1.47 -4.46 12.97
N MET A 18 -2.04 -3.33 12.55
CA MET A 18 -2.59 -2.33 13.47
C MET A 18 -3.75 -2.89 14.31
N THR A 19 -4.57 -3.76 13.73
CA THR A 19 -5.65 -4.44 14.46
C THR A 19 -5.09 -5.36 15.53
N LEU A 20 -4.14 -6.25 15.17
CA LEU A 20 -3.51 -7.17 16.12
C LEU A 20 -2.76 -6.44 17.24
N TRP A 21 -2.02 -5.38 16.90
CA TRP A 21 -1.35 -4.54 17.91
C TRP A 21 -2.35 -3.82 18.79
N GLY A 22 -3.47 -3.34 18.23
CA GLY A 22 -4.55 -2.71 18.98
C GLY A 22 -5.19 -3.68 19.98
N GLU A 23 -5.50 -4.90 19.56
CA GLU A 23 -6.06 -5.95 20.43
C GLU A 23 -5.11 -6.33 21.57
N ASP A 24 -3.82 -6.46 21.29
CA ASP A 24 -2.82 -6.75 22.32
C ASP A 24 -2.65 -5.56 23.28
N PHE A 25 -2.61 -4.33 22.76
CA PHE A 25 -2.53 -3.12 23.58
C PHE A 25 -3.76 -2.95 24.48
N SER A 26 -4.97 -3.19 23.98
CA SER A 26 -6.19 -3.12 24.77
C SER A 26 -6.24 -4.17 25.89
N ARG A 27 -5.63 -5.35 25.71
CA ARG A 27 -5.47 -6.34 26.80
C ARG A 27 -4.56 -5.83 27.92
N GLN A 28 -3.49 -5.12 27.56
CA GLN A 28 -2.54 -4.56 28.52
C GLN A 28 -3.03 -3.25 29.17
N SER A 29 -3.83 -2.47 28.43
CA SER A 29 -4.38 -1.17 28.85
C SER A 29 -5.89 -1.08 28.58
N PRO A 30 -6.75 -1.76 29.37
CA PRO A 30 -8.19 -1.83 29.11
C PRO A 30 -8.93 -0.49 29.16
N GLY A 31 -8.33 0.52 29.77
CA GLY A 31 -8.88 1.89 29.81
C GLY A 31 -8.73 2.66 28.50
N VAL A 32 -8.00 2.13 27.51
CA VAL A 32 -7.79 2.77 26.21
C VAL A 32 -8.64 2.09 25.13
N ASN A 33 -9.47 2.88 24.47
CA ASN A 33 -10.24 2.46 23.31
C ASN A 33 -9.41 2.67 22.04
N VAL A 34 -9.06 1.58 21.35
CA VAL A 34 -8.28 1.62 20.11
C VAL A 34 -9.23 1.51 18.92
N GLN A 35 -9.11 2.45 17.97
CA GLN A 35 -9.88 2.48 16.73
C GLN A 35 -8.93 2.42 15.54
N VAL A 36 -9.22 1.57 14.57
CA VAL A 36 -8.39 1.39 13.36
C VAL A 36 -9.24 1.60 12.12
N GLN A 37 -8.80 2.51 11.25
CA GLN A 37 -9.38 2.76 9.93
C GLN A 37 -8.31 2.57 8.86
N ALA A 38 -8.49 1.55 8.01
CA ALA A 38 -7.47 1.10 7.08
C ALA A 38 -7.91 1.28 5.61
N ALA A 39 -8.15 2.54 5.21
CA ALA A 39 -8.69 2.89 3.89
C ALA A 39 -7.61 3.18 2.82
N GLY A 40 -6.34 3.25 3.21
CA GLY A 40 -5.19 3.55 2.35
C GLY A 40 -4.26 4.62 2.94
N SER A 41 -2.96 4.55 2.61
CA SER A 41 -1.92 5.41 3.20
C SER A 41 -2.19 6.90 3.00
N SER A 42 -2.78 7.31 1.87
CA SER A 42 -3.07 8.71 1.55
C SER A 42 -4.10 9.36 2.49
N THR A 43 -4.81 8.57 3.31
CA THR A 43 -5.76 9.11 4.31
C THR A 43 -5.09 9.55 5.61
N ALA A 44 -3.90 9.02 5.92
CA ALA A 44 -3.18 9.28 7.16
C ALA A 44 -2.73 10.74 7.30
N PRO A 45 -2.11 11.40 6.30
CA PRO A 45 -1.60 12.77 6.44
C PRO A 45 -2.71 13.77 6.80
N THR A 46 -3.87 13.68 6.15
CA THR A 46 -5.02 14.54 6.42
C THR A 46 -5.58 14.30 7.82
N ALA A 47 -5.70 13.05 8.26
CA ALA A 47 -6.19 12.71 9.59
C ALA A 47 -5.25 13.18 10.71
N LEU A 48 -3.93 13.01 10.50
CA LEU A 48 -2.90 13.50 11.42
C LEU A 48 -2.88 15.03 11.47
N ALA A 49 -2.87 15.70 10.32
CA ALA A 49 -2.91 17.16 10.25
C ALA A 49 -4.18 17.72 10.90
N ALA A 50 -5.33 17.06 10.74
CA ALA A 50 -6.59 17.47 11.37
C ALA A 50 -6.62 17.24 12.89
N GLY A 51 -5.72 16.41 13.43
CA GLY A 51 -5.78 15.92 14.80
C GLY A 51 -6.86 14.85 15.04
N ALA A 52 -7.42 14.28 13.97
CA ALA A 52 -8.47 13.26 14.03
C ALA A 52 -7.91 11.86 14.32
N ALA A 53 -6.62 11.64 14.06
CA ALA A 53 -5.90 10.43 14.39
C ALA A 53 -4.61 10.77 15.15
N GLN A 54 -4.18 9.85 16.03
CA GLN A 54 -2.88 9.93 16.70
C GLN A 54 -1.82 9.12 15.95
N LEU A 55 -2.25 8.08 15.21
CA LEU A 55 -1.37 7.20 14.46
C LEU A 55 -1.74 7.22 12.97
N GLY A 56 -0.78 7.56 12.12
CA GLY A 56 -0.93 7.51 10.66
C GLY A 56 -0.19 6.32 10.08
N ALA A 57 -0.86 5.18 9.89
CA ALA A 57 -0.22 4.01 9.31
C ALA A 57 0.04 4.25 7.81
N MET A 58 1.26 4.07 7.32
CA MET A 58 1.59 4.29 5.90
C MET A 58 2.55 3.22 5.40
N SER A 59 2.28 2.66 4.22
CA SER A 59 3.17 1.70 3.52
C SER A 59 4.12 2.38 2.54
N ARG A 60 4.09 3.72 2.49
CA ARG A 60 5.03 4.56 1.76
C ARG A 60 5.38 5.80 2.57
N PRO A 61 6.51 6.48 2.29
CA PRO A 61 6.77 7.79 2.84
C PRO A 61 5.67 8.79 2.44
N MET A 62 5.40 9.77 3.32
CA MET A 62 4.57 10.92 2.95
C MET A 62 5.21 11.68 1.78
N GLN A 63 4.37 12.10 0.84
CA GLN A 63 4.71 13.05 -0.20
C GLN A 63 5.03 14.42 0.39
N ILE A 64 5.62 15.31 -0.43
CA ILE A 64 6.08 16.62 0.05
C ILE A 64 4.88 17.44 0.54
N ASP A 65 3.82 17.52 -0.26
CA ASP A 65 2.57 18.22 0.06
C ASP A 65 1.85 17.64 1.30
N GLU A 66 1.81 16.32 1.42
CA GLU A 66 1.27 15.62 2.60
C GLU A 66 2.01 16.01 3.89
N ARG A 67 3.34 16.11 3.85
CA ARG A 67 4.13 16.58 5.00
C ARG A 67 3.88 18.06 5.29
N GLN A 68 3.80 18.88 4.25
CA GLN A 68 3.56 20.32 4.40
C GLN A 68 2.19 20.58 5.04
N LEU A 69 1.18 19.77 4.76
CA LEU A 69 -0.13 19.87 5.41
C LEU A 69 -0.02 19.74 6.94
N PHE A 70 0.78 18.80 7.43
CA PHE A 70 1.02 18.64 8.87
C PHE A 70 1.86 19.79 9.45
N ILE A 71 2.95 20.16 8.76
CA ILE A 71 3.87 21.23 9.19
C ILE A 71 3.14 22.57 9.29
N ALA A 72 2.28 22.88 8.33
CA ALA A 72 1.52 24.13 8.31
C ALA A 72 0.64 24.31 9.56
N ARG A 73 0.19 23.20 10.17
CA ARG A 73 -0.62 23.24 11.39
C ARG A 73 0.22 23.17 12.67
N TYR A 74 1.22 22.31 12.71
CA TYR A 74 1.94 22.00 13.96
C TYR A 74 3.31 22.67 14.08
N GLY A 75 3.85 23.22 12.99
CA GLY A 75 5.14 23.93 12.96
C GLY A 75 6.38 23.03 12.91
N TYR A 76 6.21 21.71 12.79
CA TYR A 76 7.31 20.73 12.73
C TYR A 76 6.92 19.51 11.88
N PRO A 77 7.89 18.73 11.36
CA PRO A 77 7.60 17.57 10.52
C PRO A 77 7.02 16.38 11.32
N PRO A 78 6.13 15.57 10.72
CA PRO A 78 5.64 14.37 11.37
C PRO A 78 6.76 13.35 11.57
N LEU A 79 6.71 12.60 12.67
CA LEU A 79 7.67 11.54 12.99
C LEU A 79 7.31 10.25 12.24
N ALA A 80 8.20 9.80 11.35
CA ALA A 80 8.07 8.50 10.71
C ALA A 80 8.73 7.41 11.57
N VAL A 81 7.95 6.41 11.98
CA VAL A 81 8.43 5.27 12.77
C VAL A 81 8.38 4.01 11.90
N PRO A 82 9.53 3.40 11.53
CA PRO A 82 9.53 2.14 10.80
C PRO A 82 9.10 0.99 11.71
N VAL A 83 8.09 0.21 11.30
CA VAL A 83 7.49 -0.86 12.11
C VAL A 83 7.59 -2.25 11.50
N ALA A 84 7.81 -2.34 10.19
CA ALA A 84 7.89 -3.59 9.45
C ALA A 84 8.67 -3.39 8.14
N MET A 85 9.05 -4.50 7.51
CA MET A 85 9.54 -4.54 6.13
C MET A 85 8.49 -5.22 5.25
N ASP A 86 8.28 -4.69 4.06
CA ASP A 86 7.38 -5.25 3.07
C ASP A 86 8.16 -5.68 1.82
N ALA A 87 7.83 -6.87 1.31
CA ALA A 87 8.29 -7.34 0.03
C ALA A 87 7.14 -7.20 -0.96
N LEU A 88 7.11 -6.07 -1.68
CA LEU A 88 6.13 -5.85 -2.72
C LEU A 88 6.28 -6.92 -3.82
N VAL A 89 5.24 -7.72 -4.02
CA VAL A 89 5.23 -8.83 -4.98
C VAL A 89 4.23 -8.59 -6.10
N VAL A 90 4.55 -9.15 -7.27
CA VAL A 90 3.58 -9.32 -8.36
C VAL A 90 3.01 -10.72 -8.23
N VAL A 91 1.69 -10.80 -8.08
CA VAL A 91 0.97 -12.08 -7.95
C VAL A 91 0.25 -12.38 -9.26
N VAL A 92 0.29 -13.64 -9.66
CA VAL A 92 -0.47 -14.20 -10.79
C VAL A 92 -1.32 -15.36 -10.30
N ASN A 93 -2.26 -15.82 -11.12
CA ASN A 93 -3.00 -17.04 -10.84
C ASN A 93 -2.03 -18.23 -10.66
N GLN A 94 -2.33 -19.14 -9.72
CA GLN A 94 -1.47 -20.27 -9.36
C GLN A 94 -1.12 -21.19 -10.54
N ASP A 95 -1.98 -21.28 -11.56
CA ASP A 95 -1.79 -22.15 -12.73
C ASP A 95 -1.01 -21.44 -13.85
N ASN A 96 -0.64 -20.17 -13.65
CA ASN A 96 0.14 -19.41 -14.64
C ASN A 96 1.57 -19.95 -14.71
N PRO A 97 2.01 -20.49 -15.86
CA PRO A 97 3.31 -21.13 -15.97
C PRO A 97 4.48 -20.15 -16.20
N LEU A 98 4.24 -18.84 -16.20
CA LEU A 98 5.28 -17.84 -16.44
C LEU A 98 6.31 -17.86 -15.30
N PRO A 99 7.58 -18.23 -15.55
CA PRO A 99 8.55 -18.43 -14.48
C PRO A 99 9.15 -17.11 -13.96
N ARG A 100 9.16 -16.07 -14.81
CA ARG A 100 9.67 -14.73 -14.51
C ARG A 100 9.14 -13.72 -15.52
N ILE A 101 9.19 -12.44 -15.14
CA ILE A 101 8.89 -11.31 -16.01
C ILE A 101 10.04 -10.31 -15.94
N ALA A 102 10.40 -9.71 -17.08
CA ALA A 102 11.42 -8.65 -17.08
C ALA A 102 10.82 -7.34 -16.53
N PRO A 103 11.60 -6.51 -15.81
CA PRO A 103 11.11 -5.22 -15.29
C PRO A 103 10.49 -4.32 -16.37
N GLN A 104 11.04 -4.31 -17.58
CA GLN A 104 10.52 -3.53 -18.70
C GLN A 104 9.15 -4.01 -19.19
N GLN A 105 8.91 -5.33 -19.16
CA GLN A 105 7.60 -5.91 -19.49
C GLN A 105 6.58 -5.61 -18.38
N LEU A 106 7.00 -5.68 -17.12
CA LEU A 106 6.15 -5.36 -15.99
C LEU A 106 5.74 -3.89 -15.97
N ASP A 107 6.68 -2.98 -16.20
CA ASP A 107 6.40 -1.55 -16.39
C ASP A 107 5.43 -1.35 -17.56
N ALA A 108 5.67 -2.00 -18.70
CA ALA A 108 4.77 -1.90 -19.85
C ALA A 108 3.35 -2.41 -19.58
N LEU A 109 3.17 -3.39 -18.69
CA LEU A 109 1.85 -3.87 -18.28
C LEU A 109 1.07 -2.85 -17.44
N PHE A 110 1.76 -2.17 -16.51
CA PHE A 110 1.10 -1.35 -15.48
C PHE A 110 1.22 0.16 -15.68
N SER A 111 2.06 0.63 -16.61
CA SER A 111 2.29 2.05 -16.83
C SER A 111 1.86 2.52 -18.23
N ILE A 112 1.52 3.81 -18.29
CA ILE A 112 1.24 4.51 -19.56
C ILE A 112 2.54 5.08 -20.14
N THR A 113 3.52 5.39 -19.29
CA THR A 113 4.75 6.13 -19.65
C THR A 113 5.89 5.24 -20.09
N ARG A 114 5.95 3.98 -19.64
CA ARG A 114 6.97 2.98 -20.01
C ARG A 114 8.41 3.47 -19.79
N LEU A 115 8.65 4.12 -18.65
CA LEU A 115 9.94 4.75 -18.33
C LEU A 115 11.07 3.74 -18.14
N CYS A 116 10.78 2.45 -17.94
CA CYS A 116 11.78 1.40 -17.95
C CYS A 116 12.21 0.97 -19.36
N GLY A 117 11.66 1.57 -20.43
CA GLY A 117 12.11 1.38 -21.81
C GLY A 117 11.37 0.30 -22.61
N GLY A 118 10.26 -0.22 -22.09
CA GLY A 118 9.40 -1.16 -22.83
C GLY A 118 8.77 -0.50 -24.06
N GLN A 119 8.90 -1.12 -25.24
CA GLN A 119 8.35 -0.58 -26.50
C GLN A 119 6.94 -1.08 -26.81
N LEU A 120 6.63 -2.30 -26.37
CA LEU A 120 5.35 -2.97 -26.64
C LEU A 120 4.63 -3.20 -25.32
N VAL A 121 3.31 -2.99 -25.32
CA VAL A 121 2.45 -3.30 -24.17
C VAL A 121 1.89 -4.72 -24.35
N PRO A 122 2.30 -5.70 -23.53
CA PRO A 122 1.78 -7.06 -23.62
C PRO A 122 0.26 -7.06 -23.41
N GLN A 123 -0.48 -7.63 -24.36
CA GLN A 123 -1.94 -7.76 -24.29
C GLN A 123 -2.35 -9.20 -23.95
N ARG A 124 -1.52 -10.17 -24.34
CA ARG A 124 -1.72 -11.60 -24.13
C ARG A 124 -0.51 -12.21 -23.45
N TRP A 125 -0.71 -13.34 -22.77
CA TRP A 125 0.42 -14.02 -22.12
C TRP A 125 1.45 -14.55 -23.12
N GLY A 126 1.08 -14.76 -24.38
CA GLY A 126 2.03 -15.07 -25.45
C GLY A 126 3.06 -13.97 -25.72
N ASP A 127 2.68 -12.70 -25.52
CA ASP A 127 3.59 -11.55 -25.65
C ASP A 127 4.68 -11.54 -24.57
N LEU A 128 4.50 -12.31 -23.50
CA LEU A 128 5.46 -12.53 -22.42
C LEU A 128 6.27 -13.83 -22.60
N GLY A 129 6.11 -14.53 -23.73
CA GLY A 129 6.88 -15.71 -24.07
C GLY A 129 6.22 -17.05 -23.71
N LEU A 130 4.95 -17.08 -23.31
CA LEU A 130 4.22 -18.35 -23.15
C LEU A 130 3.81 -18.90 -24.52
N SER A 131 4.30 -20.09 -24.85
CA SER A 131 4.07 -20.74 -26.15
C SER A 131 2.96 -21.79 -26.15
N ASP A 132 2.50 -22.25 -24.98
CA ASP A 132 1.36 -23.17 -24.89
C ASP A 132 0.12 -22.54 -25.52
N ASN A 133 -0.55 -23.24 -26.44
CA ASN A 133 -1.71 -22.75 -27.16
C ASN A 133 -2.82 -22.19 -26.25
N GLN A 134 -3.00 -22.78 -25.06
CA GLN A 134 -3.97 -22.30 -24.08
C GLN A 134 -3.59 -20.96 -23.47
N TRP A 135 -2.30 -20.68 -23.27
CA TRP A 135 -1.83 -19.45 -22.63
C TRP A 135 -1.45 -18.36 -23.63
N ALA A 136 -0.85 -18.73 -24.77
CA ALA A 136 -0.37 -17.79 -25.78
C ALA A 136 -1.45 -16.81 -26.24
N THR A 137 -2.71 -17.28 -26.31
CA THR A 137 -3.85 -16.49 -26.79
C THR A 137 -4.68 -15.84 -25.68
N ARG A 138 -4.45 -16.20 -24.40
CA ARG A 138 -5.20 -15.63 -23.26
C ARG A 138 -4.84 -14.17 -23.06
N SER A 139 -5.85 -13.32 -22.88
CA SER A 139 -5.66 -11.92 -22.52
C SER A 139 -5.12 -11.76 -21.10
N ILE A 140 -4.37 -10.69 -20.89
CA ILE A 140 -3.88 -10.32 -19.56
C ILE A 140 -4.92 -9.41 -18.90
N GLN A 141 -5.49 -9.87 -17.79
CA GLN A 141 -6.30 -9.04 -16.90
C GLN A 141 -5.41 -8.48 -15.80
N ARG A 142 -5.52 -7.17 -15.57
CA ARG A 142 -4.69 -6.43 -14.60
C ARG A 142 -5.56 -6.01 -13.43
N TYR A 143 -5.07 -6.27 -12.23
CA TYR A 143 -5.68 -5.85 -10.99
C TYR A 143 -4.69 -4.96 -10.25
N GLY A 144 -5.19 -3.91 -9.63
CA GLY A 144 -4.38 -2.94 -8.90
C GLY A 144 -5.19 -2.31 -7.79
N ARG A 145 -4.49 -1.60 -6.92
CA ARG A 145 -5.11 -0.81 -5.86
C ARG A 145 -5.63 0.51 -6.41
N ASN A 146 -6.43 1.21 -5.61
CA ASN A 146 -6.87 2.57 -5.93
C ASN A 146 -5.79 3.61 -5.55
N SER A 147 -6.05 4.89 -5.85
CA SER A 147 -5.12 5.99 -5.57
C SER A 147 -4.90 6.31 -4.08
N ALA A 148 -5.67 5.70 -3.18
CA ALA A 148 -5.52 5.93 -1.75
C ALA A 148 -4.42 5.07 -1.11
N SER A 149 -3.97 4.00 -1.79
CA SER A 149 -3.02 3.01 -1.23
C SER A 149 -1.60 3.54 -1.12
#